data_AF-A0A9X2F6X1-F1
#
_entry.id   AF-A0A9X2F6X1-F1
#
_cell.length_a   1.000
_cell.length_b   1.000
_cell.length_c   1.000
_cell.angle_alpha   90.00
_cell.angle_beta   90.00
_cell.angle_gamma   90.00
#
_symmetry.space_group_name_H-M   'P 1'
#
loop_
_entity.id
_entity.type
_entity.pdbx_description
1 polymer ?
#
loop_
_entity_poly.entity_id
_entity_poly.type
_entity_poly.pdbx_seq_one_letter_code
_entity_poly.pdbx_strand_id
1 'polypeptide(L)'
;MSSAPLIPSPTDRDANARQIVEKTYARWLGKTDDTTAAAILTQTEMQLQHSNPAGANIETTPGNGPLSVKQAADELGVSKETVYKLCSENALRHTRVGRRITITRQQLEDYRDRPKFRHVAA
;
A
#
# COMPACT_ATOMS: atom_id res chain seq x y z
N MET A 1 -15.29 21.58 -10.34
CA MET A 1 -14.57 21.78 -9.07
C MET A 1 -13.91 20.45 -8.71
N SER A 2 -12.69 20.20 -9.21
CA SER A 2 -11.94 18.97 -8.93
C SER A 2 -10.96 19.24 -7.79
N SER A 3 -11.26 18.71 -6.60
CA SER A 3 -10.32 18.66 -5.48
C SER A 3 -9.28 17.58 -5.78
N ALA A 4 -8.05 18.00 -6.08
CA ALA A 4 -6.89 17.11 -6.13
C ALA A 4 -6.43 16.80 -4.69
N PRO A 5 -6.04 15.55 -4.37
CA PRO A 5 -5.50 15.23 -3.06
C PRO A 5 -4.17 15.97 -2.85
N LEU A 6 -4.08 16.70 -1.74
CA LEU A 6 -2.89 17.44 -1.32
C LEU A 6 -1.78 16.43 -0.99
N ILE A 7 -0.88 16.18 -1.95
CA ILE A 7 0.33 15.40 -1.68
C ILE A 7 1.20 16.27 -0.76
N PRO A 8 1.53 15.83 0.47
CA PRO A 8 2.34 16.64 1.37
C PRO A 8 3.72 16.84 0.76
N SER A 9 4.09 18.11 0.66
CA SER A 9 5.37 18.58 0.14
C SER A 9 6.53 17.89 0.87
N PRO A 10 7.64 17.52 0.20
CA PRO A 10 8.75 16.79 0.83
C PRO A 10 9.27 17.47 2.11
N THR A 11 9.28 18.80 2.14
CA THR A 11 9.69 19.61 3.30
C THR A 11 8.81 19.43 4.54
N ASP A 12 7.52 19.12 4.34
CA ASP A 12 6.52 18.96 5.41
C ASP A 12 6.67 17.60 6.13
N ARG A 13 7.03 16.56 5.37
CA ARG A 13 7.34 15.23 5.93
C ARG A 13 8.58 15.28 6.82
N ASP A 14 9.61 16.01 6.40
CA ASP A 14 10.84 16.18 7.18
C ASP A 14 10.58 16.99 8.46
N ALA A 15 9.69 17.98 8.41
CA ALA A 15 9.31 18.77 9.57
C ALA A 15 8.55 17.93 10.63
N ASN A 16 7.62 17.09 10.19
CA ASN A 16 6.88 16.19 11.09
C ASN A 16 7.83 15.15 11.73
N ALA A 17 8.73 14.56 10.94
CA ALA A 17 9.73 13.61 11.45
C ALA A 17 10.64 14.24 12.53
N ARG A 18 11.08 15.48 12.31
CA ARG A 18 11.87 16.24 13.31
C ARG A 18 11.08 16.46 14.60
N GLN A 19 9.82 16.85 14.49
CA GLN A 19 8.98 17.09 15.66
C GLN A 19 8.76 15.82 16.50
N ILE A 20 8.64 14.66 15.83
CA ILE A 20 8.52 13.36 16.51
C ILE A 20 9.81 13.04 17.27
N VAL A 21 10.98 13.17 16.63
CA VAL A 21 12.28 12.92 17.27
C VAL A 21 12.50 13.83 18.47
N GLU A 22 12.19 15.12 18.33
CA GLU A 22 12.37 16.11 19.40
C GLU A 22 11.50 15.83 20.63
N LYS A 23 10.22 15.49 20.41
CA LYS A 23 9.30 15.09 21.50
C LYS A 23 9.77 13.83 22.22
N THR A 24 10.23 12.83 21.47
CA THR A 24 10.73 11.56 22.03
C THR A 24 12.02 11.79 22.82
N TYR A 25 12.93 12.62 22.31
CA TYR A 25 14.16 12.98 23.01
C TYR A 25 13.88 13.72 24.32
N ALA A 26 13.01 14.73 24.31
CA ALA A 26 12.64 15.47 25.52
C ALA A 26 12.02 14.56 26.60
N ARG A 27 11.22 13.57 26.18
CA ARG A 27 10.63 12.57 27.08
C ARG A 27 11.69 11.71 27.76
N TRP A 28 12.69 11.25 27.01
CA TRP A 28 13.75 10.41 27.58
C TRP A 28 14.72 11.22 28.43
N LEU A 29 15.04 12.46 28.04
CA LEU A 29 15.91 13.35 28.80
C LEU A 29 15.37 13.61 30.22
N GLY A 30 14.06 13.85 30.36
CA GLY A 30 13.44 14.01 31.68
C GLY A 30 13.41 12.74 32.54
N LYS A 31 13.76 11.58 31.98
CA LYS A 31 13.75 10.28 32.66
C LYS A 31 15.15 9.76 32.98
N THR A 32 16.15 10.08 32.17
CA THR A 32 17.54 9.63 32.34
C THR A 32 18.47 10.70 32.89
N ASP A 33 18.11 11.98 32.82
CA ASP A 33 18.96 13.15 33.12
C ASP A 33 20.32 13.14 32.37
N ASP A 34 20.44 12.25 31.37
CA ASP A 34 21.63 12.00 30.57
C ASP A 34 21.26 12.13 29.09
N THR A 35 21.93 13.05 28.41
CA THR A 35 21.73 13.39 27.00
C THR A 35 22.14 12.26 26.05
N THR A 36 23.17 11.50 26.39
CA THR A 36 23.67 10.37 25.59
C THR A 36 22.70 9.20 25.70
N ALA A 37 22.25 8.89 26.92
CA ALA A 37 21.24 7.88 27.15
C ALA A 37 19.92 8.21 26.43
N ALA A 38 19.49 9.48 26.49
CA ALA A 38 18.29 9.96 25.81
C ALA A 38 18.38 9.84 24.27
N ALA A 39 19.56 10.15 23.69
CA ALA A 39 19.78 10.02 22.25
C ALA A 39 19.73 8.56 21.78
N ILE A 40 20.40 7.66 22.52
CA ILE A 40 20.42 6.21 22.20
C ILE A 40 19.00 5.64 22.27
N LEU A 41 18.24 5.98 23.32
CA LEU A 41 16.86 5.50 23.51
C LEU A 41 15.92 6.04 22.43
N THR A 42 16.07 7.31 22.06
CA THR A 42 15.31 7.93 20.96
C THR A 42 15.60 7.23 19.64
N GLN A 43 16.87 7.00 19.32
CA GLN A 43 17.27 6.29 18.10
C GLN A 43 16.72 4.86 18.07
N THR A 44 16.81 4.15 19.19
CA THR A 44 16.32 2.78 19.34
C THR A 44 14.80 2.71 19.18
N GLU A 45 14.05 3.62 19.80
CA GLU A 45 12.59 3.69 19.70
C GLU A 45 12.15 3.99 18.25
N MET A 46 12.84 4.89 17.56
CA MET A 46 12.57 5.16 16.14
C MET A 46 12.81 3.91 15.28
N GLN A 47 13.87 3.14 15.51
CA GLN A 47 14.13 1.89 14.78
C GLN A 47 13.07 0.81 15.06
N LEU A 48 12.59 0.71 16.30
CA LEU A 48 11.56 -0.26 16.68
C LEU A 48 10.19 0.09 16.07
N GLN A 49 9.85 1.37 15.91
CA GLN A 49 8.61 1.78 15.24
C GLN A 49 8.55 1.38 13.77
N HIS A 50 9.69 1.40 13.07
CA HIS A 50 9.79 0.90 11.69
C HIS A 50 9.83 -0.64 11.64
N SER A 51 10.13 -1.28 12.77
CA SER A 51 10.14 -2.73 12.93
C SER A 51 8.79 -3.25 13.46
N ASN A 52 7.68 -2.84 12.83
CA ASN A 52 6.37 -3.44 13.07
C ASN A 52 5.95 -4.34 11.90
N PRO A 53 6.23 -5.67 11.93
CA PRO A 53 5.67 -6.59 10.94
C PRO A 53 4.20 -6.98 11.22
N ALA A 54 3.55 -6.45 12.27
CA ALA A 54 2.22 -6.88 12.70
C ALA A 54 1.09 -5.88 12.38
N GLY A 55 1.33 -4.95 11.45
CA GLY A 55 0.35 -3.95 11.04
C GLY A 55 0.58 -3.46 9.63
N ALA A 56 0.82 -4.40 8.70
CA ALA A 56 0.98 -4.11 7.27
C ALA A 56 -0.29 -3.46 6.69
N ASN A 57 -0.43 -2.15 6.88
CA ASN A 57 -1.05 -1.30 5.90
C ASN A 57 -0.11 -1.33 4.71
N ILE A 58 -0.35 -2.27 3.81
CA ILE A 58 0.33 -2.42 2.53
C ILE A 58 0.08 -1.16 1.70
N GLU A 59 0.86 -0.11 1.97
CA GLU A 59 1.35 0.75 0.90
C GLU A 59 2.00 -0.18 -0.10
N THR A 60 1.21 -0.48 -1.12
CA THR A 60 1.45 -1.51 -2.11
C THR A 60 2.65 -1.03 -2.90
N THR A 61 3.84 -1.43 -2.49
CA THR A 61 4.99 -1.42 -3.40
C THR A 61 4.56 -2.29 -4.58
N PRO A 62 4.47 -1.77 -5.81
CA PRO A 62 4.00 -2.53 -6.97
C PRO A 62 5.10 -3.50 -7.43
N GLY A 63 5.45 -4.44 -6.56
CA GLY A 63 6.55 -5.38 -6.72
C GLY A 63 6.03 -6.80 -6.53
N ASN A 64 5.49 -7.38 -7.61
CA ASN A 64 5.44 -8.82 -7.87
C ASN A 64 4.62 -9.73 -6.93
N GLY A 65 3.67 -9.20 -6.16
CA GLY A 65 2.80 -9.99 -5.28
C GLY A 65 1.46 -10.43 -5.91
N PRO A 66 0.83 -11.50 -5.40
CA PRO A 66 -0.55 -11.86 -5.73
C PRO A 66 -1.55 -10.76 -5.32
N LEU A 67 -2.36 -10.29 -6.26
CA LEU A 67 -3.37 -9.25 -6.06
C LEU A 67 -4.69 -9.86 -5.57
N SER A 68 -5.35 -9.13 -4.67
CA SER A 68 -6.74 -9.41 -4.28
C SER A 68 -7.72 -8.86 -5.33
N VAL A 69 -8.94 -9.39 -5.37
CA VAL A 69 -10.02 -8.92 -6.27
C VAL A 69 -10.21 -7.39 -6.21
N LYS A 70 -10.11 -6.79 -5.02
CA LYS A 70 -10.20 -5.33 -4.84
C LYS A 70 -9.05 -4.58 -5.51
N GLN A 71 -7.82 -5.08 -5.42
CA GLN A 71 -6.65 -4.45 -6.04
C GLN A 71 -6.69 -4.62 -7.56
N ALA A 72 -7.09 -5.81 -8.04
CA ALA A 72 -7.28 -6.05 -9.47
C ALA A 72 -8.36 -5.13 -10.08
N ALA A 73 -9.44 -4.86 -9.32
CA ALA A 73 -10.48 -3.92 -9.73
C ALA A 73 -9.94 -2.49 -9.88
N ASP A 74 -9.11 -2.06 -8.93
CA ASP A 74 -8.46 -0.74 -8.94
C ASP A 74 -7.49 -0.61 -10.13
N GLU A 75 -6.65 -1.62 -10.37
CA GLU A 75 -5.71 -1.61 -11.51
C GLU A 75 -6.41 -1.67 -12.87
N LEU A 76 -7.56 -2.34 -12.96
CA LEU A 76 -8.35 -2.41 -14.20
C LEU A 76 -9.33 -1.24 -14.38
N GLY A 77 -9.53 -0.41 -13.34
CA GLY A 77 -10.53 0.66 -13.35
C GLY A 77 -11.97 0.18 -13.47
N VAL A 78 -12.29 -1.03 -12.98
CA VAL A 78 -13.63 -1.64 -13.05
C VAL A 78 -14.20 -1.92 -11.66
N SER A 79 -15.51 -2.11 -11.58
CA SER A 79 -16.18 -2.49 -10.33
C SER A 79 -15.76 -3.90 -9.86
N LYS A 80 -15.75 -4.12 -8.54
CA LYS A 80 -15.47 -5.44 -7.94
C LYS A 80 -16.40 -6.53 -8.46
N GLU A 81 -17.67 -6.20 -8.67
CA GLU A 81 -18.67 -7.10 -9.25
C GLU A 81 -18.28 -7.53 -10.68
N THR A 82 -17.76 -6.59 -11.48
CA THR A 82 -17.24 -6.89 -12.81
C THR A 82 -16.05 -7.86 -12.72
N VAL A 83 -15.14 -7.67 -11.77
CA VAL A 83 -14.02 -8.61 -11.57
C VAL A 83 -14.52 -10.00 -11.15
N TYR A 84 -15.49 -10.09 -10.23
CA TYR A 84 -16.10 -11.37 -9.86
C TYR A 84 -16.77 -12.05 -11.05
N LYS A 85 -17.50 -11.28 -11.87
CA LYS A 85 -18.13 -11.77 -13.10
C LYS A 85 -17.08 -12.30 -14.09
N LEU A 86 -15.99 -11.57 -14.30
CA LEU A 86 -14.88 -11.99 -15.16
C LEU A 86 -14.16 -13.23 -14.64
N CYS A 87 -14.06 -13.39 -13.32
CA CYS A 87 -13.54 -14.62 -12.72
C CYS A 87 -14.52 -15.78 -12.93
N SER A 88 -15.84 -15.57 -12.74
CA SER A 88 -16.84 -16.62 -12.95
C SER A 88 -17.00 -17.03 -14.41
N GLU A 89 -16.85 -16.09 -15.34
CA GLU A 89 -16.89 -16.33 -16.79
C GLU A 89 -15.56 -16.89 -17.32
N ASN A 90 -14.57 -17.09 -16.43
CA ASN A 90 -13.22 -17.55 -16.77
C ASN A 90 -12.50 -16.66 -17.81
N ALA A 91 -12.97 -15.43 -17.97
CA ALA A 91 -12.41 -14.41 -18.85
C ALA A 91 -11.13 -13.81 -18.26
N LEU A 92 -11.04 -13.78 -16.92
CA LEU A 92 -9.85 -13.40 -16.17
C LEU A 92 -9.26 -14.63 -15.47
N ARG A 93 -8.01 -14.97 -15.81
CA ARG A 93 -7.31 -16.06 -15.14
C ARG A 93 -7.10 -15.69 -13.68
N HIS A 94 -7.48 -16.61 -12.80
CA HIS A 94 -7.35 -16.43 -11.37
C HIS A 94 -6.93 -17.75 -10.72
N THR A 95 -6.25 -17.63 -9.59
CA THR A 95 -5.85 -18.76 -8.76
C THR A 95 -6.66 -18.70 -7.46
N ARG A 96 -7.32 -19.81 -7.12
CA ARG A 96 -8.07 -19.91 -5.87
C ARG A 96 -7.16 -20.45 -4.77
N VAL A 97 -6.88 -19.61 -3.78
CA VAL A 97 -6.11 -19.99 -2.59
C VAL A 97 -7.08 -20.16 -1.43
N GLY A 98 -7.50 -21.41 -1.21
CA GLY A 98 -8.52 -21.76 -0.22
C GLY A 98 -9.88 -21.14 -0.55
N ARG A 99 -10.35 -20.21 0.31
CA ARG A 99 -11.63 -19.50 0.12
C ARG A 99 -11.49 -18.19 -0.67
N ARG A 100 -10.28 -17.76 -1.00
CA ARG A 100 -10.02 -16.46 -1.63
C ARG A 100 -9.62 -16.63 -3.10
N ILE A 101 -10.03 -15.67 -3.91
CA ILE A 101 -9.60 -15.53 -5.30
C ILE A 101 -8.41 -14.59 -5.33
N THR A 102 -7.34 -15.04 -5.97
CA THR A 102 -6.08 -14.33 -6.07
C THR A 102 -5.71 -14.20 -7.55
N ILE A 103 -5.34 -13.01 -7.97
CA ILE A 103 -5.03 -12.68 -9.37
C ILE A 103 -3.57 -12.22 -9.39
N THR A 104 -2.73 -12.83 -10.21
CA THR A 104 -1.36 -12.34 -10.37
C THR A 104 -1.32 -11.19 -11.37
N ARG A 105 -0.33 -10.30 -11.25
CA ARG A 105 -0.20 -9.16 -12.15
C ARG A 105 -0.05 -9.58 -13.61
N GLN A 106 0.72 -10.63 -13.85
CA GLN A 106 0.89 -11.22 -15.18
C GLN A 106 -0.44 -11.65 -15.81
N GLN A 107 -1.37 -12.21 -15.02
CA GLN A 107 -2.71 -12.58 -15.50
C GLN A 107 -3.57 -11.36 -15.81
N LEU A 108 -3.37 -10.27 -15.07
CA LEU A 108 -4.06 -9.00 -15.28
C LEU A 108 -3.55 -8.29 -16.55
N GLU A 109 -2.25 -8.35 -16.80
CA GLU A 109 -1.60 -7.86 -18.01
C GLU A 109 -1.99 -8.69 -19.24
N ASP A 110 -2.01 -10.04 -19.14
CA ASP A 110 -2.52 -10.94 -20.21
C ASP A 110 -3.96 -10.58 -20.59
N TYR A 111 -4.78 -10.21 -19.61
CA TYR A 111 -6.15 -9.77 -19.85
C TYR A 111 -6.26 -8.36 -20.46
N ARG A 112 -5.31 -7.47 -20.18
CA ARG A 112 -5.23 -6.13 -20.77
C ARG A 112 -4.73 -6.19 -22.22
N ASP A 113 -3.76 -7.05 -22.49
CA ASP A 113 -3.16 -7.24 -23.80
C ASP A 113 -4.11 -7.99 -24.76
N ARG A 114 -4.98 -8.85 -24.22
CA ARG A 114 -6.08 -9.45 -24.99
C ARG A 114 -6.96 -8.35 -25.60
N PRO A 115 -7.02 -8.25 -26.95
CA PRO A 115 -7.91 -7.30 -27.60
C PRO A 115 -9.35 -7.70 -27.29
N LYS A 116 -9.97 -6.99 -26.35
CA LYS A 116 -11.40 -7.13 -26.08
C LYS A 116 -12.14 -6.61 -27.30
N PHE A 117 -12.86 -7.53 -27.91
CA PHE A 117 -13.80 -7.35 -29.02
C PHE A 117 -14.11 -5.91 -29.40
N ARG A 118 -13.73 -5.59 -30.65
CA ARG A 118 -14.32 -4.56 -31.51
C ARG A 118 -15.77 -4.29 -31.11
N HIS A 119 -16.07 -3.06 -30.72
CA HIS A 119 -17.42 -2.55 -30.88
C HIS A 119 -17.75 -2.60 -32.38
N VAL A 120 -18.58 -3.57 -32.78
CA VAL A 120 -19.34 -3.46 -34.03
C VAL A 120 -20.43 -2.44 -33.73
N ALA A 121 -20.23 -1.21 -34.20
CA ALA A 121 -21.32 -0.26 -34.36
C ALA A 121 -22.18 -0.76 -35.52
N ALA A 122 -23.43 -1.10 -35.23
CA ALA A 122 -24.50 -1.31 -36.21
C ALA A 122 -25.37 -0.06 -36.25
#